data_AF-A0AAX2S2X0-F1
#
_entry.id   AF-A0AAX2S2X0-F1
#
_cell.length_a   1.000
_cell.length_b   1.000
_cell.length_c   1.000
_cell.angle_alpha   90.00
_cell.angle_beta   90.00
_cell.angle_gamma   90.00
#
_symmetry.space_group_name_H-M   'P 1'
#
loop_
_entity.id
_entity.type
_entity.pdbx_description
1 polymer ?
#
loop_
_entity_poly.entity_id
_entity_poly.type
_entity_poly.pdbx_seq_one_letter_code
_entity_poly.pdbx_strand_id
1 'polypeptide(L)' 'MIHLSSELEKEQLNTFFTRRVKEYQQDLSNEGLNAQQYNILRGQIKELQELIALLNIHSN' A
#
# COMPACT_ATOMS: atom_id res chain seq x y z
N MET A 1 7.84 -14.53 7.43
CA MET A 1 8.84 -13.48 7.17
C MET A 1 9.05 -13.47 5.66
N ILE A 2 8.71 -12.38 4.95
CA ILE A 2 8.89 -12.31 3.50
C ILE A 2 10.40 -12.17 3.25
N HIS A 3 11.03 -13.20 2.70
CA HIS A 3 12.45 -13.17 2.36
C HIS A 3 12.56 -12.63 0.93
N LEU A 4 12.88 -11.33 0.80
CA LEU A 4 13.13 -10.73 -0.51
C LEU A 4 14.59 -10.97 -0.86
N SER A 5 14.79 -11.63 -1.99
CA SER A 5 16.06 -12.19 -2.45
C SER A 5 16.93 -11.16 -3.16
N SER A 6 16.34 -10.06 -3.65
CA SER A 6 17.06 -8.98 -4.33
C SER A 6 16.47 -7.60 -4.03
N GLU A 7 17.31 -6.56 -4.09
CA GLU A 7 16.85 -5.16 -4.02
C GLU A 7 15.87 -4.81 -5.14
N LEU A 8 15.98 -5.47 -6.31
CA LEU A 8 15.03 -5.32 -7.41
C LEU A 8 13.62 -5.77 -7.02
N GLU A 9 13.48 -6.90 -6.32
CA GLU A 9 12.18 -7.38 -5.84
C GLU A 9 11.58 -6.43 -4.79
N LYS A 10 12.42 -5.85 -3.92
CA LYS A 10 11.99 -4.83 -2.96
C LYS A 10 11.49 -3.57 -3.66
N GLU A 11 12.22 -3.08 -4.66
CA GLU A 11 11.85 -1.89 -5.44
C GLU A 11 10.55 -2.11 -6.21
N GLN A 12 10.38 -3.29 -6.82
CA GLN A 12 9.14 -3.67 -7.51
C GLN A 12 7.94 -3.72 -6.56
N LEU A 13 8.10 -4.30 -5.36
CA LEU A 13 7.04 -4.32 -4.35
C LEU A 13 6.71 -2.93 -3.82
N ASN A 14 7.72 -2.11 -3.54
CA ASN A 14 7.52 -0.72 -3.13
C ASN A 14 6.75 0.08 -4.19
N THR A 15 7.13 -0.09 -5.46
CA THR A 15 6.44 0.54 -6.59
C THR A 15 4.99 0.07 -6.69
N PHE A 16 4.77 -1.24 -6.56
CA PHE A 16 3.44 -1.84 -6.61
C PHE A 16 2.54 -1.34 -5.47
N PHE A 17 3.00 -1.38 -4.21
CA PHE A 17 2.23 -0.91 -3.06
C PHE A 17 1.96 0.59 -3.14
N THR A 18 2.95 1.39 -3.53
CA THR A 18 2.77 2.84 -3.71
C THR A 18 1.72 3.15 -4.78
N ARG A 19 1.71 2.40 -5.88
CA ARG A 19 0.66 2.53 -6.91
C ARG A 19 -0.72 2.18 -6.35
N ARG A 20 -0.87 1.08 -5.62
CA ARG A 20 -2.14 0.67 -5.00
C ARG A 20 -2.66 1.71 -4.00
N VAL A 21 -1.77 2.31 -3.19
CA VAL A 21 -2.14 3.41 -2.28
C VAL A 21 -2.74 4.58 -3.06
N LYS A 22 -2.13 5.01 -4.17
CA LYS A 22 -2.64 6.12 -4.99
C LYS A 22 -4.01 5.81 -5.60
N GLU A 23 -4.20 4.59 -6.09
CA GLU A 23 -5.48 4.16 -6.65
C GLU A 23 -6.58 4.17 -5.57
N TYR A 24 -6.32 3.65 -4.37
CA TYR A 24 -7.30 3.71 -3.27
C TYR A 24 -7.56 5.13 -2.76
N GLN A 25 -6.55 6.02 -2.79
CA GLN A 25 -6.75 7.44 -2.48
C GLN A 25 -7.63 8.13 -3.52
N GLN A 26 -7.49 7.76 -4.80
CA GLN A 26 -8.38 8.22 -5.86
C GLN A 26 -9.79 7.66 -5.64
N ASP A 27 -9.93 6.38 -5.32
CA ASP A 27 -11.23 5.77 -5.02
C ASP A 27 -11.92 6.47 -3.85
N LEU A 28 -11.19 6.80 -2.77
CA LEU A 28 -11.69 7.58 -1.63
C LEU A 28 -12.22 8.98 -2.01
N SER A 29 -11.76 9.52 -3.13
CA SER A 29 -12.18 10.84 -3.62
C SER A 29 -13.41 10.75 -4.54
N ASN A 30 -13.89 9.54 -4.86
CA ASN A 30 -15.09 9.36 -5.69
C ASN A 30 -16.37 9.63 -4.88
N GLU A 31 -17.30 10.33 -5.52
CA GLU A 31 -18.64 10.53 -4.98
C GLU A 31 -19.40 9.18 -4.90
N GLY A 32 -20.27 9.05 -3.90
CA GLY A 32 -21.15 7.88 -3.75
C GLY A 32 -20.58 6.71 -2.94
N LEU A 33 -19.38 6.84 -2.36
CA LEU A 33 -18.86 5.90 -1.37
C LEU A 33 -19.73 5.88 -0.11
N ASN A 34 -20.18 4.69 0.30
CA ASN A 34 -20.79 4.52 1.61
C ASN A 34 -19.72 4.41 2.71
N ALA A 35 -20.14 4.57 3.97
CA ALA A 35 -19.24 4.57 5.12
C ALA A 35 -18.44 3.26 5.26
N GLN A 36 -19.01 2.12 4.89
CA GLN A 36 -18.32 0.84 4.94
C GLN A 36 -17.20 0.78 3.90
N GLN A 37 -17.47 1.17 2.67
CA GLN A 37 -16.48 1.21 1.59
C GLN A 37 -15.35 2.19 1.90
N TYR A 38 -15.68 3.37 2.45
CA TYR A 38 -14.69 4.34 2.91
C TYR A 38 -13.76 3.75 3.98
N ASN A 39 -14.33 3.07 4.98
CA ASN A 39 -13.55 2.45 6.05
C ASN A 39 -12.66 1.31 5.55
N ILE A 40 -13.15 0.52 4.59
CA ILE A 40 -12.36 -0.55 3.94
C ILE A 40 -11.16 0.05 3.22
N LEU A 41 -11.38 1.03 2.34
CA LEU A 41 -10.30 1.67 1.57
C LEU A 41 -9.27 2.33 2.49
N ARG A 42 -9.72 3.01 3.54
CA ARG A 42 -8.84 3.60 4.55
C ARG A 42 -8.00 2.54 5.28
N GLY A 43 -8.60 1.40 5.62
CA GLY A 43 -7.89 0.27 6.21
C GLY A 43 -6.82 -0.30 5.28
N GLN A 44 -7.17 -0.55 4.03
CA GLN A 44 -6.24 -1.05 3.01
C GLN A 44 -5.07 -0.10 2.76
N ILE A 45 -5.32 1.21 2.71
CA ILE A 45 -4.25 2.22 2.59
C ILE A 45 -3.28 2.13 3.78
N LYS A 46 -3.80 2.00 5.02
CA LYS A 46 -2.98 1.89 6.22
C LYS A 46 -2.08 0.65 6.19
N GLU A 47 -2.65 -0.50 5.84
CA GLU A 47 -1.89 -1.76 5.73
C GLU A 47 -0.79 -1.67 4.66
N LEU A 48 -1.09 -1.10 3.49
CA LEU A 48 -0.09 -0.92 2.43
C LEU A 48 1.04 0.03 2.85
N GLN A 49 0.72 1.11 3.58
CA GLN A 49 1.72 2.03 4.10
C GLN A 49 2.62 1.36 5.15
N GLU A 50 2.06 0.50 6.01
CA GLU A 50 2.83 -0.31 6.96
C GLU A 50 3.74 -1.31 6.24
N LEU A 51 3.26 -1.97 5.18
CA LEU A 51 4.09 -2.87 4.37
C LEU A 51 5.25 -2.14 3.69
N ILE A 52 5.02 -0.96 3.11
CA ILE A 52 6.08 -0.11 2.54
C ILE A 52 7.11 0.26 3.62
N ALA A 53 6.65 0.65 4.81
CA ALA A 53 7.55 0.97 5.92
C ALA A 53 8.42 -0.24 6.32
N LEU A 54 7.82 -1.42 6.44
CA LEU A 54 8.54 -2.66 6.76
C LEU A 54 9.57 -3.02 5.69
N LEU A 55 9.23 -2.87 4.40
CA LEU A 55 10.17 -3.10 3.30
C LEU A 55 11.39 -2.17 3.38
N ASN A 56 11.17 -0.90 3.70
CA ASN A 56 12.23 0.11 3.76
C ASN A 56 13.12 -0.03 5.01
N ILE A 57 12.57 -0.51 6.13
CA ILE A 57 13.36 -0.78 7.35
C ILE A 57 14.38 -1.90 7.13
N HIS A 58 14.04 -2.90 6.30
CA HIS A 58 14.89 -4.06 6.02
C HIS A 58 15.82 -3.88 4.80
N SER A 59 15.99 -2.66 4.30
CA SER A 59 16.94 -2.30 3.23
C SER A 59 18.17 -1.50 3.70
N ASN A 60 18.34 -1.30 5.01
CA ASN A 60 19.59 -0.81 5.62
C ASN A 60 20.36 -1.96 6.26
#